data_AF-A0A4Q3TDX9-F1
#
_entry.id   AF-A0A4Q3TDX9-F1
#
_cell.length_a   1.000
_cell.length_b   1.000
_cell.length_c   1.000
_cell.angle_alpha   90.00
_cell.angle_beta   90.00
_cell.angle_gamma   90.00
#
_symmetry.space_group_name_H-M   'P 1'
#
loop_
_entity.id
_entity.type
_entity.pdbx_description
1 polymer ?
#
loop_
_entity_poly.entity_id
_entity_poly.type
_entity_poly.pdbx_seq_one_letter_code
_entity_poly.pdbx_strand_id
1 'polypeptide(L)'
;GVVGDIAASSDNIQMIKALVCEGVGVGVLTSLDVIPEVKAGTLSFTQISDPILRPMTLALCLASSRQLSSAANLLLAEIEDDFGQLGYQPTQIDA
;
A
#
# COMPACT_ATOMS: atom_id res chain seq x y z
N GLY A 1 18.25 13.30 -10.69
CA GLY A 1 17.76 12.00 -10.20
C GLY A 1 18.85 11.33 -9.41
N VAL A 2 18.51 10.63 -8.33
CA VAL A 2 19.46 9.78 -7.61
C VAL A 2 19.62 8.48 -8.42
N VAL A 3 20.86 8.11 -8.74
CA VAL A 3 21.17 6.80 -9.34
C VAL A 3 21.53 5.88 -8.18
N GLY A 4 20.70 4.85 -7.95
CA GLY A 4 20.97 3.80 -6.97
C GLY A 4 21.16 2.46 -7.66
N ASP A 5 21.98 1.59 -7.06
CA ASP A 5 22.17 0.22 -7.53
C ASP A 5 21.03 -0.67 -7.05
N ILE A 6 20.62 -1.65 -7.87
CA ILE A 6 19.61 -2.64 -7.49
C ILE A 6 20.30 -3.69 -6.61
N ALA A 7 20.05 -3.65 -5.31
CA ALA A 7 20.59 -4.64 -4.36
C ALA A 7 19.90 -6.01 -4.48
N ALA A 8 18.59 -6.05 -4.78
CA ALA A 8 17.80 -7.26 -4.98
C ALA A 8 16.52 -6.95 -5.77
N SER A 9 15.89 -8.00 -6.33
CA SER A 9 14.57 -7.92 -6.97
C SER A 9 13.68 -9.07 -6.50
N SER A 10 12.42 -8.77 -6.19
CA SER A 10 11.41 -9.74 -5.76
C SER A 10 10.01 -9.19 -6.05
N ASP A 11 9.05 -10.07 -6.31
CA ASP A 11 7.61 -9.78 -6.38
C ASP A 11 6.86 -10.20 -5.11
N ASN A 12 7.58 -10.75 -4.12
CA ASN A 12 7.02 -11.17 -2.85
C ASN A 12 7.24 -10.06 -1.80
N ILE A 13 6.14 -9.41 -1.40
CA ILE A 13 6.14 -8.32 -0.42
C ILE A 13 6.83 -8.73 0.90
N GLN A 14 6.63 -9.97 1.37
CA GLN A 14 7.25 -10.44 2.61
C GLN A 14 8.76 -10.55 2.49
N MET A 15 9.25 -11.00 1.33
CA MET A 15 10.69 -11.05 1.05
C MET A 15 11.29 -9.64 0.96
N ILE A 16 10.61 -8.70 0.29
CA ILE A 16 11.05 -7.31 0.20
C ILE A 16 11.17 -6.70 1.61
N LYS A 17 10.15 -6.88 2.46
CA LYS A 17 10.17 -6.39 3.84
C LYS A 17 11.31 -7.01 4.65
N ALA A 18 11.51 -8.33 4.54
CA ALA A 18 12.59 -9.02 5.24
C ALA A 18 13.97 -8.44 4.83
N LEU A 19 14.20 -8.24 3.53
CA LEU A 19 15.44 -7.64 3.03
C LEU A 19 15.67 -6.21 3.57
N VAL A 20 14.60 -5.40 3.67
CA VAL A 20 14.68 -4.06 4.26
C VAL A 20 14.99 -4.15 5.76
N CYS A 21 14.33 -5.03 6.51
CA CYS A 21 14.58 -5.24 7.94
C CYS A 21 16.01 -5.72 8.23
N GLU A 22 16.58 -6.56 7.37
CA GLU A 22 17.96 -7.05 7.46
C GLU A 22 19.00 -6.02 6.96
N GLY A 23 18.57 -4.84 6.52
CA GLY A 23 19.46 -3.74 6.12
C GLY A 23 20.08 -3.89 4.72
N VAL A 24 19.51 -4.73 3.85
CA VAL A 24 20.00 -4.92 2.47
C VAL A 24 19.80 -3.65 1.63
N GLY A 25 18.80 -2.82 1.94
CA GLY A 25 18.54 -1.56 1.27
C GLY A 25 17.17 -0.98 1.59
N VAL A 26 16.68 -0.10 0.71
CA VAL A 26 15.32 0.45 0.76
C VAL A 26 14.40 -0.26 -0.23
N GLY A 27 13.15 -0.50 0.16
CA GLY A 27 12.13 -1.11 -0.69
C GLY A 27 11.12 -0.08 -1.19
N VAL A 28 10.67 -0.22 -2.44
CA VAL A 28 9.54 0.56 -2.97
C VAL A 28 8.30 -0.33 -2.87
N LEU A 29 7.37 0.07 -2.00
CA LEU A 29 6.12 -0.64 -1.73
C LEU A 29 4.96 0.36 -1.66
N THR A 30 3.73 -0.13 -1.76
CA THR A 30 2.57 0.72 -1.50
C THR A 30 2.40 0.93 0.00
N SER A 31 1.68 1.98 0.39
CA SER A 31 1.36 2.20 1.81
C SER A 31 0.55 1.06 2.41
N LEU A 32 -0.31 0.40 1.62
CA LEU A 32 -1.12 -0.74 2.04
C LEU A 32 -0.25 -1.95 2.41
N ASP A 33 0.85 -2.15 1.69
CA ASP A 33 1.73 -3.29 1.90
C ASP A 33 2.37 -3.26 3.28
N VAL A 34 2.65 -2.08 3.84
CA VAL A 34 3.49 -1.90 5.05
C VAL A 34 2.72 -1.48 6.30
N ILE A 35 1.38 -1.37 6.25
CA ILE A 35 0.55 -0.92 7.39
C ILE A 35 0.89 -1.67 8.69
N PRO A 36 0.97 -3.01 8.73
CA PRO A 36 1.25 -3.74 9.95
C PRO A 36 2.62 -3.39 10.55
N GLU A 37 3.65 -3.31 9.71
CA GLU A 37 5.03 -3.05 10.12
C GLU A 37 5.23 -1.60 10.59
N VAL A 38 4.58 -0.64 9.92
CA VAL A 38 4.59 0.76 10.35
C VAL A 38 3.87 0.90 11.70
N LYS A 39 2.72 0.25 11.88
CA LYS A 39 2.01 0.22 13.17
C LYS A 39 2.82 -0.45 14.27
N ALA A 40 3.59 -1.48 13.93
CA ALA A 40 4.48 -2.18 14.87
C ALA A 40 5.81 -1.45 15.11
N GLY A 41 6.12 -0.40 14.35
CA GLY A 41 7.39 0.33 14.40
C GLY A 41 8.59 -0.46 13.85
N THR A 42 8.35 -1.56 13.12
CA THR A 42 9.43 -2.39 12.53
C THR A 42 9.90 -1.89 11.18
N LEU A 43 9.07 -1.10 10.49
CA LEU A 43 9.44 -0.39 9.27
C LEU A 43 9.00 1.07 9.34
N SER A 44 9.76 1.95 8.68
CA SER A 44 9.38 3.32 8.42
C SER A 44 8.96 3.48 6.97
N PHE A 45 7.81 4.12 6.73
CA PHE A 45 7.30 4.39 5.40
C PHE A 45 7.37 5.89 5.10
N THR A 46 7.92 6.24 3.94
CA THR A 46 7.95 7.63 3.44
C THR A 46 7.35 7.65 2.05
N GLN A 47 6.30 8.44 1.87
CA GLN A 47 5.67 8.60 0.56
C GLN A 47 6.61 9.37 -0.37
N ILE A 48 6.75 8.88 -1.61
CA ILE A 48 7.43 9.63 -2.66
C ILE A 48 6.44 10.66 -3.22
N SER A 49 6.65 11.92 -2.87
CA SER A 49 5.84 13.05 -3.33
C SER A 49 6.55 13.76 -4.49
N ASP A 50 6.36 13.25 -5.70
CA ASP A 50 6.77 13.93 -6.93
C ASP A 50 5.52 14.20 -7.78
N PRO A 51 5.26 15.44 -8.25
CA PRO A 51 4.11 15.76 -9.09
C PRO A 51 3.99 14.92 -10.38
N ILE A 52 5.08 14.31 -10.84
CA ILE A 52 5.11 13.44 -12.02
C ILE A 52 4.58 12.04 -11.70
N LEU A 53 4.65 11.61 -10.44
CA LEU A 53 4.15 10.31 -10.02
C LEU A 53 2.62 10.32 -10.01
N ARG A 54 2.03 9.46 -10.83
CA ARG A 54 0.58 9.22 -10.76
C ARG A 54 0.26 8.52 -9.45
N PRO A 55 -0.75 8.98 -8.69
CA PRO A 55 -1.25 8.24 -7.54
C PRO A 55 -1.62 6.81 -7.93
N MET A 56 -1.26 5.85 -7.08
CA MET A 56 -1.68 4.46 -7.28
C MET A 56 -3.12 4.31 -6.80
N THR A 57 -4.04 4.04 -7.72
CA THR A 57 -5.47 3.92 -7.42
C THR A 57 -5.81 2.47 -7.09
N LEU A 58 -6.29 2.22 -5.86
CA LEU A 58 -7.01 1.00 -5.53
C LEU A 58 -8.47 1.17 -6.00
N ALA A 59 -9.02 0.16 -6.69
CA ALA A 59 -10.38 0.20 -7.22
C ALA A 59 -11.16 -1.05 -6.84
N LEU A 60 -12.44 -0.87 -6.55
CA LEU A 60 -13.40 -1.95 -6.38
C LEU A 60 -14.12 -2.19 -7.70
N CYS A 61 -14.02 -3.41 -8.23
CA CYS A 61 -14.50 -3.74 -9.58
C CYS A 61 -15.60 -4.81 -9.53
N LEU A 62 -16.69 -4.58 -10.25
CA LEU A 62 -17.83 -5.50 -10.37
C LEU A 62 -18.13 -5.75 -11.85
N ALA A 63 -18.59 -6.96 -12.17
CA ALA A 63 -19.02 -7.28 -13.53
C ALA A 63 -20.34 -6.55 -13.83
N SER A 64 -20.31 -5.59 -14.74
CA SER A 64 -21.45 -4.71 -15.07
C SER A 64 -22.70 -5.44 -15.57
N SER A 65 -22.56 -6.67 -16.07
CA SER A 65 -23.64 -7.48 -16.64
C SER A 65 -24.34 -8.41 -15.65
N ARG A 66 -23.86 -8.50 -14.39
CA ARG A 66 -24.35 -9.47 -13.40
C ARG A 66 -25.06 -8.76 -12.26
N GLN A 67 -26.32 -9.12 -12.01
CA GLN A 67 -26.98 -8.77 -10.74
C GLN A 67 -26.23 -9.44 -9.57
N LEU A 68 -25.85 -8.64 -8.58
CA LEU A 68 -25.25 -9.14 -7.35
C LEU A 68 -26.29 -9.89 -6.52
N SER A 69 -25.83 -10.90 -5.78
CA SER A 69 -26.66 -11.51 -4.75
C SER A 69 -26.92 -10.51 -3.62
N SER A 70 -27.96 -10.74 -2.81
CA SER A 70 -28.23 -9.91 -1.62
C SER A 70 -27.01 -9.82 -0.69
N ALA A 71 -26.33 -10.94 -0.45
CA ALA A 71 -25.11 -10.97 0.36
C ALA A 71 -23.95 -10.15 -0.25
N ALA A 72 -23.78 -10.19 -1.57
CA ALA A 72 -22.74 -9.41 -2.24
C ALA A 72 -23.05 -7.90 -2.23
N ASN A 73 -24.32 -7.51 -2.35
CA ASN A 73 -24.73 -6.10 -2.18
C ASN A 73 -24.47 -5.60 -0.76
N LEU A 74 -24.72 -6.43 0.26
CA LEU A 74 -24.45 -6.06 1.64
C LEU A 74 -22.95 -5.85 1.88
N LEU A 75 -22.10 -6.74 1.37
CA LEU A 75 -20.65 -6.58 1.46
C LEU A 75 -20.14 -5.39 0.66
N LEU A 76 -20.72 -5.12 -0.51
CA LEU A 76 -20.37 -3.96 -1.32
C LEU A 76 -20.57 -2.65 -0.55
N ALA A 77 -21.73 -2.51 0.11
CA ALA A 77 -22.03 -1.34 0.93
C ALA A 77 -21.01 -1.16 2.07
N GLU A 78 -20.69 -2.24 2.79
CA GLU A 78 -19.69 -2.18 3.87
C GLU A 78 -18.29 -1.80 3.34
N ILE A 79 -17.87 -2.40 2.22
CA ILE A 79 -16.57 -2.09 1.63
C ILE A 79 -16.54 -0.64 1.15
N GLU A 80 -17.61 -0.12 0.55
CA GLU A 80 -17.71 1.27 0.09
C GLU A 80 -17.58 2.27 1.25
N ASP A 81 -18.19 1.97 2.40
CA ASP A 81 -18.10 2.79 3.62
C ASP A 81 -16.66 2.82 4.19
N ASP A 82 -15.95 1.68 4.14
CA ASP A 82 -14.58 1.57 4.64
C ASP A 82 -13.49 1.98 3.64
N PHE A 83 -13.78 1.93 2.33
CA PHE A 83 -12.78 2.12 1.27
C PHE A 83 -12.07 3.47 1.36
N GLY A 84 -12.81 4.51 1.76
CA GLY A 84 -12.28 5.86 1.95
C GLY A 84 -11.22 5.95 3.06
N GLN A 85 -11.23 5.01 4.01
CA GLN A 85 -10.31 4.98 5.16
C GLN A 85 -8.99 4.27 4.85
N LEU A 86 -8.89 3.56 3.71
CA LEU A 86 -7.68 2.84 3.29
C LEU A 86 -6.55 3.76 2.79
N GLY A 87 -6.86 5.05 2.59
CA GLY A 87 -5.85 6.05 2.23
C GLY A 87 -4.80 6.23 3.34
N TYR A 88 -3.52 6.28 2.96
CA TYR A 88 -2.45 6.59 3.90
C TYR A 88 -2.58 8.03 4.39
N GLN A 89 -2.80 8.20 5.70
CA GLN A 89 -2.62 9.47 6.39
C GLN A 89 -1.21 9.46 6.99
N PRO A 90 -0.31 10.38 6.58
CA PRO A 90 1.01 10.45 7.18
C PRO A 90 0.88 10.70 8.68
N THR A 91 1.50 9.84 9.48
CA THR A 91 1.72 10.10 10.90
C THR A 91 2.57 11.37 10.99
N GLN A 92 2.06 12.44 11.61
CA GLN A 92 2.86 13.63 11.89
C GLN A 92 4.09 13.19 12.70
N ILE A 93 5.26 13.24 12.07
CA ILE A 93 6.53 13.06 12.76
C ILE A 93 6.81 14.42 13.41
N ASP A 94 6.45 14.56 14.68
CA ASP A 94 6.91 15.69 15.50
C ASP A 94 8.44 15.61 15.59
N ALA A 95 9.07 16.73 15.23
CA ALA A 95 10.52 16.92 15.15
C ALA A 95 11.19 17.05 16.54
#